data_AF-A0A9W4WWJ7-F1
#
_entry.id   AF-A0A9W4WWJ7-F1
#
_cell.length_a   1.000
_cell.length_b   1.000
_cell.length_c   1.000
_cell.angle_alpha   90.00
_cell.angle_beta   90.00
_cell.angle_gamma   90.00
#
_symmetry.space_group_name_H-M   'P 1'
#
loop_
_entity.id
_entity.type
_entity.pdbx_description
1 polymer ?
#
loop_
_entity_poly.entity_id
_entity_poly.type
_entity_poly.pdbx_seq_one_letter_code
_entity_poly.pdbx_strand_id
1 'polypeptide(L)'
;MGTWKPKKKNLCNNCFMRRMRERNERIPDPSERFSYVVVKGPPLYIKKGRKEPHRVGDFMEYADIAKEQNMEIDINYYLGTTIKDSDIREKQIDEYSQKKAKNWLIKYIKSLQ
;
A
#
# COMPACT_ATOMS: atom_id res chain seq x y z
N MET A 1 4.69 5.55 -7.49
CA MET A 1 4.28 5.95 -8.86
C MET A 1 2.95 5.32 -9.19
N GLY A 2 1.99 6.11 -9.66
CA GLY A 2 0.67 5.65 -10.11
C GLY A 2 0.57 5.66 -11.62
N THR A 3 -0.37 4.88 -12.14
CA THR A 3 -0.78 4.93 -13.55
C THR A 3 -2.30 4.94 -13.58
N TRP A 4 -2.88 5.91 -14.29
CA TRP A 4 -4.33 6.01 -14.39
C TRP A 4 -4.84 5.30 -15.65
N LYS A 5 -5.83 4.43 -15.46
CA LYS A 5 -6.50 3.69 -16.53
C LYS A 5 -8.01 3.86 -16.36
N PRO A 6 -8.64 4.87 -17.00
CA PRO A 6 -10.04 5.21 -16.75
C PRO A 6 -11.02 4.06 -17.05
N LYS A 7 -10.68 3.21 -18.02
CA LYS A 7 -11.47 2.03 -18.40
C LYS A 7 -11.41 0.89 -17.37
N LYS A 8 -10.44 0.92 -16.43
CA LYS A 8 -10.29 -0.09 -15.38
C LYS A 8 -11.06 0.33 -14.14
N LYS A 9 -11.77 -0.61 -13.49
CA LYS A 9 -12.48 -0.39 -12.22
C LYS A 9 -11.52 -0.33 -11.01
N ASN A 10 -10.53 0.56 -11.03
CA ASN A 10 -9.70 0.82 -9.85
C ASN A 10 -10.38 1.91 -8.99
N LEU A 11 -11.11 1.49 -7.96
CA LEU A 11 -11.89 2.39 -7.10
C LEU A 11 -11.04 3.49 -6.45
N CYS A 12 -9.81 3.15 -6.03
CA CYS A 12 -8.89 4.08 -5.36
C CYS A 12 -8.43 5.18 -6.32
N ASN A 13 -7.85 4.80 -7.46
CA ASN A 13 -7.37 5.76 -8.46
C ASN A 13 -8.51 6.57 -9.06
N ASN A 14 -9.69 5.97 -9.26
CA ASN A 14 -10.84 6.69 -9.79
C ASN A 14 -11.39 7.71 -8.79
N CYS A 15 -11.40 7.40 -7.48
CA CYS A 15 -11.78 8.36 -6.45
C CYS A 15 -10.79 9.54 -6.39
N PHE A 16 -9.49 9.22 -6.37
CA PHE A 16 -8.41 10.20 -6.42
C PHE A 16 -8.53 11.14 -7.63
N MET A 17 -8.65 10.58 -8.85
CA MET A 17 -8.75 11.38 -10.07
C MET A 17 -10.03 12.20 -10.16
N ARG A 18 -11.15 11.70 -9.59
CA ARG A 18 -12.38 12.49 -9.47
C ARG A 18 -12.14 13.75 -8.63
N ARG A 19 -11.47 13.62 -7.48
CA ARG A 19 -11.16 14.79 -6.63
C ARG A 19 -10.22 15.78 -7.31
N MET A 20 -9.19 15.30 -8.00
CA MET A 20 -8.29 16.16 -8.77
C MET A 20 -9.06 16.96 -9.82
N ARG A 21 -9.99 16.30 -10.52
CA ARG A 21 -10.85 16.96 -11.51
C ARG A 21 -11.76 18.01 -10.88
N GLU A 22 -12.36 17.71 -9.73
CA GLU A 22 -13.23 18.64 -8.99
C GLU A 22 -12.46 19.90 -8.51
N ARG A 23 -11.15 19.76 -8.26
CA ARG A 23 -10.25 20.88 -7.91
C ARG A 23 -9.67 21.62 -9.11
N ASN A 24 -10.03 21.24 -10.34
CA ASN A 24 -9.42 21.71 -11.59
C ASN A 24 -7.91 21.45 -11.68
N GLU A 25 -7.42 20.41 -11.02
CA GLU A 25 -6.03 19.97 -11.14
C GLU A 25 -5.81 19.18 -12.42
N ARG A 26 -4.55 19.14 -12.90
CA ARG A 26 -4.18 18.36 -14.08
C ARG A 26 -4.53 16.88 -13.87
N ILE A 27 -5.26 16.32 -14.84
CA ILE A 27 -5.48 14.87 -14.93
C ILE A 27 -4.44 14.29 -15.89
N PRO A 28 -3.68 13.26 -15.48
CA PRO A 28 -2.74 12.60 -16.35
C PRO A 28 -3.47 11.91 -17.50
N ASP A 29 -2.83 11.82 -18.65
CA ASP A 29 -3.36 11.08 -19.78
C ASP A 29 -3.53 9.59 -19.42
N PRO A 30 -4.45 8.87 -20.08
CA PRO A 30 -4.58 7.44 -19.89
C PRO A 30 -3.24 6.73 -20.10
N SER A 31 -2.77 6.01 -19.08
CA SER A 31 -1.46 5.34 -19.01
C SER A 31 -0.25 6.23 -18.73
N GLU A 32 -0.41 7.54 -18.57
CA GLU A 32 0.64 8.42 -18.06
C GLU A 32 0.93 8.08 -16.58
N ARG A 33 2.22 8.16 -16.22
CA ARG A 33 2.68 7.93 -14.85
C ARG A 33 2.66 9.24 -14.08
N PHE A 34 2.21 9.18 -12.83
CA PHE A 34 2.22 10.32 -11.92
C PHE A 34 2.80 9.93 -10.56
N SER A 35 3.39 10.91 -9.88
CA SER A 35 3.88 10.77 -8.51
C SER A 35 2.77 11.13 -7.53
N TYR A 36 2.56 10.29 -6.52
CA TYR A 36 1.57 10.54 -5.48
C TYR A 36 2.10 10.08 -4.12
N VAL A 37 1.56 10.68 -3.06
CA VAL A 37 1.74 10.27 -1.67
C VAL A 37 0.39 10.08 -0.99
N VAL A 38 0.36 9.38 0.14
CA VAL A 38 -0.82 9.30 1.02
C VAL A 38 -0.61 10.28 2.16
N VAL A 39 -1.46 11.30 2.23
CA VAL A 39 -1.44 12.32 3.29
C VAL A 39 -2.30 11.89 4.47
N LYS A 40 -2.08 12.50 5.63
CA LYS A 40 -2.84 12.22 6.83
C LYS A 40 -4.21 12.91 6.71
N GLY A 41 -5.26 12.12 6.85
CA GLY A 41 -6.63 12.61 6.86
C GLY A 41 -7.04 13.21 8.21
N PRO A 42 -8.12 14.02 8.25
CA PRO A 42 -8.77 14.33 9.52
C PRO A 42 -9.15 13.03 10.25
N PRO A 43 -9.20 13.05 11.59
CA PRO A 43 -9.64 11.90 12.38
C PRO A 43 -11.01 11.44 11.90
N LEU A 44 -11.17 10.12 11.73
CA LEU A 44 -12.44 9.54 11.29
C LEU A 44 -13.53 9.85 12.32
N TYR A 45 -14.53 10.65 11.94
CA TYR A 45 -15.71 10.86 12.76
C TYR A 45 -16.67 9.68 12.60
N ILE A 46 -17.10 9.12 13.73
CA ILE A 46 -18.14 8.10 13.75
C ILE A 46 -19.51 8.81 13.72
N LYS A 47 -20.09 9.00 12.54
CA LYS A 47 -21.50 9.43 12.47
C LYS A 47 -22.40 8.21 12.77
N LYS A 48 -23.20 8.30 13.84
CA LYS A 48 -24.22 7.29 14.21
C LYS A 48 -23.67 5.87 14.39
N GLY A 49 -22.50 5.71 15.02
CA GLY A 49 -21.90 4.39 15.28
C GLY A 49 -21.27 3.69 14.08
N ARG A 50 -21.29 4.29 12.88
CA ARG A 50 -20.60 3.76 11.69
C ARG A 50 -19.31 4.52 11.44
N LYS A 51 -18.18 3.80 11.40
CA LYS A 51 -16.91 4.35 10.91
C LYS A 51 -17.06 4.59 9.41
N GLU A 52 -16.87 5.82 8.95
CA GLU A 52 -16.71 6.04 7.51
C GLU A 52 -15.46 5.26 7.04
N PRO A 53 -15.55 4.56 5.88
CA PRO A 53 -14.44 3.76 5.41
C PRO A 53 -13.27 4.69 5.05
N HIS A 54 -12.15 4.51 5.74
CA HIS A 54 -10.89 5.17 5.43
C HIS A 54 -10.36 4.61 4.10
N ARG A 55 -10.68 5.27 2.98
CA ARG A 55 -10.21 4.82 1.67
C ARG A 55 -8.93 5.57 1.33
N VAL A 56 -7.88 4.83 1.01
CA VAL A 56 -6.57 5.41 0.61
C VAL A 56 -6.72 6.47 -0.48
N GLY A 57 -7.61 6.25 -1.46
CA GLY A 57 -7.84 7.19 -2.57
C GLY A 57 -8.37 8.57 -2.15
N ASP A 58 -8.99 8.67 -0.98
CA ASP A 58 -9.47 9.94 -0.42
C ASP A 58 -8.33 10.78 0.13
N PHE A 59 -7.23 10.12 0.51
CA PHE A 59 -6.04 10.72 1.10
C PHE A 59 -4.80 10.68 0.17
N MET A 60 -4.95 10.17 -1.04
CA MET A 60 -3.90 10.30 -2.06
C MET A 60 -3.78 11.77 -2.50
N GLU A 61 -2.57 12.27 -2.67
CA GLU A 61 -2.32 13.61 -3.21
C GLU A 61 -1.13 13.58 -4.17
N TYR A 62 -1.08 14.50 -5.15
CA TYR A 62 0.12 14.60 -5.98
C TYR A 62 1.32 15.03 -5.13
N ALA A 63 2.50 14.50 -5.45
CA ALA A 63 3.67 14.66 -4.59
C ALA A 63 4.20 16.12 -4.55
N ASP A 64 4.08 16.84 -5.66
CA ASP A 64 4.34 18.27 -5.78
C ASP A 64 3.36 19.08 -4.94
N ILE A 65 2.05 18.87 -5.09
CA ILE A 65 1.01 19.56 -4.30
C ILE A 65 1.22 19.33 -2.80
N ALA A 66 1.44 18.07 -2.39
CA ALA A 66 1.66 17.74 -0.99
C ALA A 66 2.90 18.44 -0.41
N LYS A 67 3.97 18.57 -1.22
CA LYS A 67 5.20 19.28 -0.84
C LYS A 67 4.95 20.79 -0.75
N GLU A 68 4.30 21.38 -1.74
CA GLU A 68 4.00 22.81 -1.81
C GLU A 68 3.08 23.27 -0.68
N GLN A 69 2.08 22.45 -0.34
CA GLN A 69 1.12 22.74 0.72
C GLN A 69 1.58 22.23 2.10
N ASN A 70 2.79 21.68 2.20
CA ASN A 70 3.36 21.10 3.42
C ASN A 70 2.38 20.14 4.14
N MET A 71 1.75 19.26 3.38
CA MET A 71 0.79 18.30 3.90
C MET A 71 1.49 17.21 4.73
N GLU A 72 0.91 16.87 5.88
CA GLU A 72 1.44 15.78 6.71
C GLU A 72 1.24 14.43 5.98
N ILE A 73 2.30 13.64 5.86
CA ILE A 73 2.26 12.32 5.22
C ILE A 73 1.78 11.28 6.23
N ASP A 74 0.91 10.35 5.83
CA ASP A 74 0.55 9.21 6.67
C ASP A 74 1.68 8.17 6.68
N ILE A 75 2.61 8.32 7.63
CA ILE A 75 3.76 7.42 7.81
C ILE A 75 3.28 5.98 8.09
N ASN A 76 2.16 5.79 8.79
CA ASN A 76 1.66 4.46 9.15
C ASN A 76 1.28 3.64 7.93
N TYR A 77 0.76 4.27 6.88
CA TYR A 77 0.46 3.62 5.60
C TYR A 77 1.71 2.95 5.00
N TYR A 78 2.84 3.64 5.03
CA TYR A 78 4.11 3.15 4.46
C TYR A 78 4.81 2.14 5.37
N LEU A 79 4.84 2.39 6.69
CA LEU A 79 5.43 1.47 7.65
C LEU A 79 4.66 0.15 7.72
N GLY A 80 3.32 0.21 7.74
CA GLY A 80 2.49 -0.98 7.81
C GLY A 80 2.69 -1.93 6.63
N THR A 81 2.93 -1.39 5.44
CA THR A 81 3.25 -2.21 4.25
C THR A 81 4.63 -2.84 4.39
N THR A 82 5.64 -2.04 4.76
CA THR A 82 7.04 -2.48 4.86
C THR A 82 7.25 -3.57 5.92
N ILE A 83 6.60 -3.43 7.08
CA ILE A 83 6.71 -4.40 8.18
C ILE A 83 6.04 -5.73 7.78
N LYS A 84 4.86 -5.68 7.14
CA LYS A 84 4.17 -6.89 6.66
C LYS A 84 5.01 -7.66 5.64
N ASP A 85 5.59 -6.97 4.67
CA ASP A 85 6.42 -7.63 3.66
C ASP A 85 7.66 -8.26 4.28
N SER A 86 8.24 -7.64 5.31
CA SER A 86 9.38 -8.19 6.05
C SER A 86 9.01 -9.44 6.83
N ASP A 87 7.90 -9.42 7.57
CA ASP A 87 7.38 -10.58 8.31
C ASP A 87 7.07 -11.77 7.37
N ILE A 88 6.49 -11.51 6.20
CA ILE A 88 6.23 -12.55 5.20
C ILE A 88 7.55 -13.18 4.71
N ARG A 89 8.57 -12.36 4.42
CA ARG A 89 9.88 -12.88 3.99
C ARG A 89 10.54 -13.71 5.08
N GLU A 90 10.52 -13.24 6.33
CA GLU A 90 11.10 -13.97 7.46
C GLU A 90 10.45 -15.34 7.65
N LYS A 91 9.12 -15.41 7.59
CA LYS A 91 8.38 -16.69 7.66
C LYS A 91 8.75 -17.66 6.55
N GLN A 92 8.93 -17.18 5.32
CA GLN A 92 9.36 -18.03 4.20
C GLN A 92 10.79 -18.58 4.41
N ILE A 93 11.69 -17.77 4.96
CA ILE A 93 13.07 -18.18 5.27
C ILE A 93 13.08 -19.22 6.39
N ASP A 94 12.27 -19.03 7.43
CA ASP A 94 12.13 -19.96 8.54
C ASP A 94 11.58 -21.32 8.06
N GLU A 95 10.48 -21.32 7.29
CA GLU A 95 9.90 -22.54 6.73
C GLU A 95 10.90 -23.31 5.85
N TYR A 96 11.64 -22.60 4.99
CA TYR A 96 12.70 -23.20 4.18
C TYR A 96 13.80 -23.83 5.05
N SER A 97 14.25 -23.13 6.08
CA SER A 97 15.30 -23.58 6.98
C SER A 97 14.89 -24.83 7.76
N GLN A 98 13.67 -24.86 8.28
CA GLN A 98 13.11 -26.02 8.98
C GLN A 98 12.97 -27.23 8.05
N LYS A 99 12.48 -27.03 6.82
CA LYS A 99 12.38 -28.10 5.81
C LYS A 99 13.74 -28.69 5.46
N LYS A 100 14.77 -27.84 5.32
CA LYS A 100 16.13 -28.26 5.04
C LYS A 100 16.75 -29.04 6.21
N ALA A 101 16.57 -28.55 7.45
CA ALA A 101 17.03 -29.21 8.67
C ALA A 101 16.38 -30.60 8.84
N LYS A 102 15.05 -30.70 8.63
CA LYS A 102 14.33 -31.98 8.67
C LYS A 102 14.87 -32.98 7.66
N ASN A 103 15.08 -32.55 6.41
CA ASN A 103 15.64 -33.43 5.37
C ASN A 103 17.06 -33.90 5.70
N TRP A 104 17.89 -33.01 6.26
CA TRP A 104 19.24 -33.37 6.70
C TRP A 104 19.19 -34.41 7.82
N LEU A 105 18.34 -34.21 8.83
CA LEU A 105 18.16 -35.15 9.93
C LEU A 105 17.70 -36.53 9.44
N ILE A 106 16.74 -36.56 8.51
CA ILE A 106 16.26 -37.82 7.90
C ILE A 106 17.41 -38.55 7.19
N LYS A 107 18.26 -37.83 6.44
CA LYS A 107 19.42 -38.43 5.76
C LYS A 107 20.44 -38.99 6.76
N TYR A 108 20.72 -38.23 7.82
CA TYR A 108 21.65 -38.64 8.87
C TYR A 108 21.18 -39.93 9.56
N ILE A 109 19.90 -40.00 9.96
CA ILE A 109 19.33 -41.20 10.58
C ILE A 109 19.45 -42.41 9.64
N LYS A 110 19.15 -42.25 8.36
CA LYS A 110 19.29 -43.33 7.36
C LYS A 110 20.73 -43.82 7.18
N SER A 111 21.73 -42.97 7.39
CA SER A 111 23.14 -43.38 7.31
C SER A 111 23.64 -44.13 8.55
N LEU A 112 22.84 -44.15 9.63
CA LEU A 112 23.15 -44.88 10.86
C LEU A 112 22.53 -46.28 10.89
N GLN A 113 21.70 -46.63 9.89
CA GLN A 113 21.10 -47.95 9.70
C GLN A 113 21.85 -48.71 8.60
#